data_AF-A0A291QP52-F1
#
_entry.id   AF-A0A291QP52-F1
#
_cell.length_a   1.000
_cell.length_b   1.000
_cell.length_c   1.000
_cell.angle_alpha   90.00
_cell.angle_beta   90.00
_cell.angle_gamma   90.00
#
_symmetry.space_group_name_H-M   'P 1'
#
loop_
_entity.id
_entity.type
_entity.pdbx_description
1 polymer ?
#
loop_
_entity_poly.entity_id
_entity_poly.type
_entity_poly.pdbx_seq_one_letter_code
_entity_poly.pdbx_strand_id
1 'polypeptide(L)'
;MLIIHFLRNIFKLYYVADVENSEQLNIKGVLFRKESNSKDNEGFLGFFDWLRLDENTIVGIRLCYFEHQAYNVLLTSYPYIRLTFDGKCMELLFEGDVYNPDISGDQDFANNYVFKSESEDYLFTFGLDHLTRDELNGLKKQCEVLDAIDVIRS
;
A
#
# COMPACT_ATOMS: atom_id res chain seq x y z
N MET A 1 -6.75 4.02 6.72
CA MET A 1 -5.80 3.08 6.09
C MET A 1 -5.94 3.14 4.57
N LEU A 2 -4.82 3.16 3.84
CA LEU A 2 -4.79 2.91 2.40
C LEU A 2 -4.62 1.41 2.18
N ILE A 3 -5.34 0.85 1.21
CA ILE A 3 -5.13 -0.53 0.74
C ILE A 3 -4.82 -0.50 -0.75
N ILE A 4 -3.74 -1.16 -1.13
CA ILE A 4 -3.33 -1.34 -2.52
C ILE A 4 -3.52 -2.81 -2.88
N HIS A 5 -4.39 -3.08 -3.84
CA HIS A 5 -4.57 -4.40 -4.42
C HIS A 5 -3.76 -4.49 -5.71
N PHE A 6 -2.69 -5.28 -5.67
CA PHE A 6 -1.84 -5.49 -6.82
C PHE A 6 -2.39 -6.60 -7.70
N LEU A 7 -2.66 -6.27 -8.97
CA LEU A 7 -3.06 -7.23 -10.00
C LEU A 7 -2.02 -7.19 -11.12
N ARG A 8 -1.99 -8.21 -11.97
CA ARG A 8 -0.93 -8.37 -12.98
C ARG A 8 -0.66 -7.14 -13.86
N ASN A 9 -1.73 -6.47 -14.30
CA ASN A 9 -1.64 -5.36 -15.27
C ASN A 9 -2.14 -4.02 -14.72
N ILE A 10 -2.75 -4.02 -13.54
CA ILE A 10 -3.34 -2.84 -12.90
C ILE A 10 -3.16 -2.96 -11.39
N PHE A 11 -3.31 -1.86 -10.68
CA PHE A 11 -3.52 -1.87 -9.24
C PHE A 11 -4.85 -1.18 -8.93
N LYS A 12 -5.40 -1.43 -7.75
CA LYS A 12 -6.58 -0.71 -7.24
C LYS A 12 -6.26 -0.11 -5.88
N LEU A 13 -6.70 1.12 -5.67
CA LEU A 13 -6.55 1.83 -4.42
C LEU A 13 -7.89 1.85 -3.69
N TYR A 14 -7.87 1.46 -2.43
CA TYR A 14 -9.01 1.57 -1.54
C TYR A 14 -8.67 2.41 -0.33
N TYR A 15 -9.60 3.28 0.06
CA TYR A 15 -9.54 3.98 1.33
C TYR A 15 -10.53 3.34 2.30
N VAL A 16 -10.05 3.02 3.50
CA VAL A 16 -10.90 2.51 4.58
C VAL A 16 -10.68 3.36 5.82
N ALA A 17 -11.79 3.88 6.36
CA ALA A 17 -11.79 4.50 7.68
C ALA A 17 -11.75 3.40 8.74
N ASP A 18 -10.89 3.56 9.75
CA ASP A 18 -10.95 2.79 11.00
C ASP A 18 -10.91 1.26 10.86
N VAL A 19 -9.93 0.72 10.12
CA VAL A 19 -9.59 -0.72 10.14
C VAL A 19 -8.17 -0.86 10.66
N GLU A 20 -8.04 -0.92 11.98
CA GLU A 20 -6.76 -1.20 12.64
C GLU A 20 -6.68 -2.67 13.01
N ASN A 21 -5.53 -3.27 12.71
CA ASN A 21 -5.10 -4.58 13.21
C ASN A 21 -6.06 -5.77 12.98
N SER A 22 -6.79 -5.77 11.86
CA SER A 22 -7.56 -6.96 11.47
C SER A 22 -6.64 -8.08 10.99
N GLU A 23 -6.96 -9.32 11.34
CA GLU A 23 -6.26 -10.53 10.87
C GLU A 23 -6.71 -10.97 9.46
N GLN A 24 -7.85 -10.45 9.01
CA GLN A 24 -8.43 -10.75 7.71
C GLN A 24 -9.18 -9.54 7.15
N LEU A 25 -9.24 -9.43 5.83
CA LEU A 25 -9.98 -8.41 5.10
C LEU A 25 -10.84 -9.11 4.06
N ASN A 26 -12.14 -8.80 4.02
CA ASN A 26 -13.00 -9.14 2.91
C ASN A 26 -13.10 -7.94 1.99
N ILE A 27 -12.57 -8.02 0.77
CA ILE A 27 -12.75 -6.97 -0.23
C ILE A 27 -13.57 -7.53 -1.37
N LYS A 28 -14.80 -7.02 -1.51
CA LYS A 28 -15.73 -7.38 -2.59
C LYS A 28 -16.02 -8.88 -2.68
N GLY A 29 -16.16 -9.55 -1.53
CA GLY A 29 -16.45 -10.98 -1.45
C GLY A 29 -15.23 -11.88 -1.54
N VAL A 30 -14.02 -11.32 -1.65
CA VAL A 30 -12.77 -12.08 -1.63
C VAL A 30 -12.13 -11.93 -0.25
N LEU A 31 -11.90 -13.06 0.42
CA LEU A 31 -11.23 -13.10 1.71
C LEU A 31 -9.72 -13.08 1.52
N PHE A 32 -9.08 -12.13 2.20
CA PHE A 32 -7.63 -12.01 2.31
C PHE A 32 -7.23 -12.21 3.76
N ARG A 33 -6.21 -13.02 4.00
CA ARG A 33 -5.67 -13.28 5.34
C ARG A 33 -4.30 -12.62 5.47
N LYS A 34 -4.02 -12.01 6.63
CA LYS A 34 -2.72 -11.42 6.91
C LYS A 34 -1.64 -12.51 6.78
N GLU A 35 -0.61 -12.25 5.97
CA GLU A 35 0.49 -13.19 5.71
C GLU A 35 1.29 -13.44 7.00
N SER A 36 1.71 -14.69 7.22
CA SER A 36 2.43 -15.10 8.44
C SER A 36 3.71 -14.28 8.66
N ASN A 37 4.47 -14.03 7.59
CA ASN A 37 5.69 -13.22 7.65
C ASN A 37 5.41 -11.75 7.99
N SER A 38 4.21 -11.25 7.68
CA SER A 38 3.76 -9.92 8.11
C SER A 38 3.36 -9.94 9.60
N LYS A 39 2.80 -11.04 10.11
CA LYS A 39 2.46 -11.20 11.54
C LYS A 39 3.68 -11.26 12.44
N ASP A 40 4.71 -12.01 12.04
CA ASP A 40 5.92 -12.22 12.84
C ASP A 40 6.79 -10.96 12.96
N ASN A 41 6.64 -10.01 12.03
CA ASN A 41 7.34 -8.72 12.03
C ASN A 41 6.48 -7.56 12.62
N GLU A 42 5.47 -7.86 13.43
CA GLU A 42 4.52 -6.85 13.96
C GLU A 42 3.81 -6.01 12.89
N GLY A 43 3.76 -6.53 11.66
CA GLY A 43 3.18 -5.86 10.51
C GLY A 43 4.18 -5.33 9.50
N PHE A 44 5.48 -5.32 9.79
CA PHE A 44 6.42 -4.60 8.95
C PHE A 44 6.81 -5.39 7.69
N LEU A 45 6.59 -4.76 6.55
CA LEU A 45 7.18 -5.16 5.27
C LEU A 45 8.56 -4.54 5.06
N GLY A 46 8.90 -3.54 5.89
CA GLY A 46 9.99 -2.60 5.73
C GLY A 46 9.49 -1.20 6.06
N PHE A 47 9.87 -0.20 5.27
CA PHE A 47 9.37 1.17 5.38
C PHE A 47 8.85 1.67 4.04
N PHE A 48 8.08 2.74 4.07
CA PHE A 48 7.63 3.42 2.87
C PHE A 48 7.79 4.92 2.98
N ASP A 49 7.97 5.58 1.83
CA ASP A 49 7.90 7.04 1.72
C ASP A 49 6.66 7.40 0.91
N TRP A 50 6.00 8.49 1.30
CA TRP A 50 4.99 9.10 0.45
C TRP A 50 5.64 9.90 -0.68
N LEU A 51 5.24 9.64 -1.92
CA LEU A 51 5.76 10.38 -3.07
C LEU A 51 4.87 11.59 -3.34
N ARG A 52 5.46 12.77 -3.28
CA ARG A 52 4.75 14.06 -3.36
C ARG A 52 5.10 14.83 -4.60
N LEU A 53 4.10 15.38 -5.29
CA LEU A 53 4.33 16.35 -6.35
C LEU A 53 4.66 17.74 -5.77
N ASP A 54 3.96 18.10 -4.71
CA ASP A 54 4.12 19.31 -3.91
C ASP A 54 3.74 19.01 -2.44
N GLU A 55 3.84 20.02 -1.57
CA GLU A 55 3.57 19.90 -0.12
C GLU A 55 2.19 19.32 0.24
N ASN A 56 1.22 19.30 -0.68
CA ASN A 56 -0.15 18.88 -0.39
C ASN A 56 -0.62 17.70 -1.24
N THR A 57 0.17 17.26 -2.22
CA THR A 57 -0.29 16.34 -3.27
C THR A 57 0.52 15.05 -3.27
N ILE A 58 -0.08 13.99 -2.71
CA ILE A 58 0.43 12.62 -2.77
C ILE A 58 0.10 12.02 -4.14
N VAL A 59 1.14 11.59 -4.85
CA VAL A 59 1.04 10.99 -6.19
C VAL A 59 1.52 9.55 -6.23
N GLY A 60 2.03 9.01 -5.13
CA GLY A 60 2.47 7.63 -5.09
C GLY A 60 3.06 7.22 -3.75
N ILE A 61 3.67 6.05 -3.77
CA ILE A 61 4.36 5.46 -2.63
C ILE A 61 5.66 4.81 -3.10
N ARG A 62 6.72 4.94 -2.30
CA ARG A 62 7.93 4.15 -2.42
C ARG A 62 7.94 3.15 -1.28
N LEU A 63 7.93 1.86 -1.59
CA LEU A 63 8.04 0.78 -0.61
C LEU A 63 9.44 0.19 -0.65
N CYS A 64 10.15 0.22 0.46
CA CYS A 64 11.44 -0.45 0.65
C CYS A 64 11.23 -1.65 1.58
N TYR A 65 11.37 -2.85 1.04
CA TYR A 65 10.94 -4.08 1.68
C TYR A 65 12.12 -4.89 2.25
N PHE A 66 11.82 -5.75 3.23
CA PHE A 66 12.74 -6.79 3.66
C PHE A 66 13.03 -7.75 2.50
N GLU A 67 14.29 -8.16 2.40
CA GLU A 67 14.77 -9.02 1.33
C GLU A 67 14.11 -10.41 1.38
N HIS A 68 14.06 -11.09 0.23
CA HIS A 68 13.64 -12.50 0.09
C HIS A 68 12.18 -12.86 0.38
N GLN A 69 11.25 -11.91 0.33
CA GLN A 69 9.82 -12.21 0.46
C GLN A 69 9.21 -12.65 -0.88
N ALA A 70 8.29 -13.62 -0.85
CA ALA A 70 7.71 -14.22 -2.06
C ALA A 70 7.02 -13.19 -2.96
N TYR A 71 6.38 -12.19 -2.37
CA TYR A 71 5.71 -11.11 -3.10
C TYR A 71 6.68 -10.13 -3.78
N ASN A 72 7.96 -10.05 -3.40
CA ASN A 72 8.93 -9.16 -4.04
C ASN A 72 9.13 -9.54 -5.52
N VAL A 73 9.30 -10.84 -5.80
CA VAL A 73 9.45 -11.38 -7.17
C VAL A 73 8.19 -11.10 -8.00
N LEU A 74 7.02 -11.24 -7.38
CA LEU A 74 5.75 -10.97 -8.05
C LEU A 74 5.61 -9.48 -8.40
N LEU A 75 5.82 -8.58 -7.44
CA LEU A 75 5.62 -7.14 -7.64
C LEU A 75 6.62 -6.56 -8.65
N THR A 76 7.87 -7.02 -8.63
CA THR A 76 8.90 -6.64 -9.62
C THR A 76 8.55 -7.05 -11.06
N SER A 77 7.57 -7.95 -11.26
CA SER A 77 7.11 -8.35 -12.60
C SER A 77 5.99 -7.46 -13.16
N TYR A 78 5.41 -6.57 -12.34
CA TYR A 78 4.26 -5.76 -12.75
C TYR A 78 4.69 -4.51 -13.52
N PRO A 79 3.99 -4.17 -14.63
CA PRO A 79 4.45 -3.14 -15.56
C PRO A 79 4.33 -1.70 -15.02
N TYR A 80 3.57 -1.51 -13.95
CA TYR A 80 3.35 -0.21 -13.31
C TYR A 80 4.27 0.01 -12.09
N ILE A 81 5.12 -0.96 -11.76
CA ILE A 81 6.10 -0.85 -10.68
C ILE A 81 7.43 -0.38 -11.23
N ARG A 82 8.02 0.63 -10.62
CA ARG A 82 9.37 1.11 -10.93
C ARG A 82 10.33 0.64 -9.84
N LEU A 83 11.41 -0.02 -10.23
CA LEU A 83 12.45 -0.42 -9.28
C LEU A 83 13.45 0.71 -9.07
N THR A 84 13.75 1.01 -7.82
CA THR A 84 14.72 2.04 -7.41
C THR A 84 15.70 1.49 -6.38
N PHE A 85 16.77 2.24 -6.09
CA PHE A 85 17.81 1.87 -5.13
C PHE A 85 18.38 0.46 -5.38
N ASP A 86 18.80 0.19 -6.62
CA ASP A 86 19.31 -1.12 -7.04
C ASP A 86 18.34 -2.29 -6.81
N GLY A 87 17.02 -2.02 -6.89
CA GLY A 87 15.97 -3.03 -6.71
C GLY A 87 15.59 -3.29 -5.25
N LYS A 88 16.08 -2.47 -4.32
CA LYS A 88 15.73 -2.55 -2.89
C LYS A 88 14.40 -1.87 -2.57
N CYS A 89 13.95 -0.98 -3.43
CA CYS A 89 12.67 -0.30 -3.29
C CYS A 89 11.88 -0.36 -4.59
N MET A 90 10.57 -0.27 -4.43
CA MET A 90 9.60 -0.19 -5.50
C MET A 90 8.84 1.12 -5.37
N GLU A 91 8.70 1.84 -6.48
CA GLU A 91 7.84 3.00 -6.59
C GLU A 91 6.58 2.64 -7.36
N LEU A 92 5.45 3.08 -6.82
CA LEU A 92 4.13 3.00 -7.42
C LEU A 92 3.57 4.42 -7.46
N LEU A 93 3.38 4.95 -8.67
CA LEU A 93 2.66 6.22 -8.87
C LEU A 93 1.18 5.93 -9.08
N PHE A 94 0.36 6.60 -8.28
CA PHE A 94 -1.10 6.58 -8.36
C PHE A 94 -1.60 7.48 -9.48
N GLU A 95 -0.91 8.61 -9.69
CA GLU A 95 -1.23 9.61 -10.69
C GLU A 95 0.07 10.20 -11.29
N GLY A 96 0.04 10.44 -12.60
CA GLY A 96 1.15 11.08 -13.31
C GLY A 96 2.43 10.25 -13.35
N ASP A 97 3.52 10.91 -13.75
CA ASP A 97 4.83 10.27 -13.98
C ASP A 97 5.97 10.89 -13.17
N VAL A 98 5.68 11.92 -12.36
CA VAL A 98 6.67 12.76 -11.68
C VAL A 98 6.28 13.02 -10.22
N TYR A 99 7.30 13.14 -9.37
CA TYR A 99 7.21 13.60 -7.98
C TYR A 99 8.47 14.43 -7.67
N ASN A 100 8.44 15.19 -6.57
CA ASN A 100 9.57 15.97 -6.07
C ASN A 100 10.34 15.15 -5.02
N PRO A 101 11.58 14.70 -5.31
CA PRO A 101 12.37 13.90 -4.39
C PRO A 101 12.70 14.61 -3.07
N ASP A 102 12.83 15.93 -3.08
CA ASP A 102 13.26 16.71 -1.91
C ASP A 102 12.23 16.69 -0.76
N ILE A 103 10.97 16.39 -1.09
CA ILE A 103 9.83 16.32 -0.16
C ILE A 103 9.22 14.91 -0.04
N SER A 104 9.91 13.90 -0.57
CA SER A 104 9.44 12.49 -0.65
C SER A 104 10.38 11.52 0.09
N GLY A 105 10.82 11.91 1.29
CA GLY A 105 11.76 11.15 2.13
C GLY A 105 11.29 10.99 3.58
N ASP A 106 9.98 11.10 3.82
CA ASP A 106 9.35 10.86 5.11
C ASP A 106 9.10 9.38 5.33
N GLN A 107 10.09 8.68 5.87
CA GLN A 107 9.99 7.26 6.17
C GLN A 107 8.87 6.99 7.18
N ASP A 108 7.93 6.15 6.77
CA ASP A 108 6.81 5.67 7.58
C ASP A 108 6.84 4.14 7.65
N PHE A 109 6.31 3.66 8.75
CA PHE A 109 6.37 2.31 9.26
C PHE A 109 5.00 1.83 9.75
N ALA A 110 4.02 2.73 9.87
CA ALA A 110 2.75 2.44 10.49
C ALA A 110 1.85 1.62 9.57
N ASN A 111 1.18 0.62 10.16
CA ASN A 111 0.06 -0.11 9.59
C ASN A 111 0.33 -0.71 8.18
N ASN A 112 1.56 -1.18 7.94
CA ASN A 112 2.02 -1.63 6.64
C ASN A 112 1.97 -3.15 6.42
N TYR A 113 0.79 -3.77 6.51
CA TYR A 113 0.62 -5.23 6.45
C TYR A 113 0.48 -5.78 5.02
N VAL A 114 0.81 -7.07 4.84
CA VAL A 114 0.41 -7.85 3.64
C VAL A 114 -0.70 -8.82 3.97
N PHE A 115 -1.70 -8.86 3.09
CA PHE A 115 -2.74 -9.87 3.09
C PHE A 115 -2.73 -10.62 1.76
N LYS A 116 -3.11 -11.90 1.82
CA LYS A 116 -3.10 -12.80 0.68
C LYS A 116 -4.43 -13.55 0.58
N SER A 117 -4.95 -13.68 -0.63
CA SER A 117 -6.14 -14.50 -0.91
C SER A 117 -5.76 -15.95 -1.25
N GLU A 118 -6.75 -16.85 -1.27
CA GLU A 118 -6.56 -18.22 -1.76
C GLU A 118 -6.19 -18.29 -3.25
N SER A 119 -6.44 -17.24 -4.01
CA SER A 119 -6.10 -17.13 -5.43
C SER A 119 -4.73 -16.49 -5.67
N GLU A 120 -3.90 -16.35 -4.63
CA GLU A 120 -2.55 -15.76 -4.70
C GLU A 120 -2.54 -14.26 -5.05
N ASP A 121 -3.67 -13.56 -4.89
CA ASP A 121 -3.71 -12.10 -4.97
C ASP A 121 -3.25 -11.47 -3.65
N TYR A 122 -2.57 -10.33 -3.73
CA TYR A 122 -2.02 -9.63 -2.58
C TYR A 122 -2.63 -8.24 -2.38
N LEU A 123 -2.89 -7.92 -1.11
CA LEU A 123 -3.21 -6.58 -0.63
C LEU A 123 -2.08 -6.08 0.26
N PHE A 124 -1.71 -4.82 0.10
CA PHE A 124 -0.79 -4.14 0.99
C PHE A 124 -1.54 -2.99 1.64
N THR A 125 -1.38 -2.85 2.94
CA THR A 125 -1.97 -1.72 3.66
C THR A 125 -0.91 -0.70 4.00
N PHE A 126 -1.32 0.55 4.22
CA PHE A 126 -0.45 1.64 4.65
C PHE A 126 -1.20 2.55 5.63
N GLY A 127 -0.53 2.92 6.72
CA GLY A 127 -1.02 3.92 7.68
C GLY A 127 -1.19 5.28 7.01
N LEU A 128 -2.17 6.05 7.47
CA LEU A 128 -2.46 7.39 6.93
C LEU A 128 -2.35 8.48 8.01
N ASP A 129 -1.85 8.11 9.18
CA ASP A 129 -1.98 8.90 10.41
C ASP A 129 -1.10 10.16 10.38
N HIS A 130 -0.06 10.14 9.56
CA HIS A 130 0.88 11.24 9.37
C HIS A 130 0.50 12.19 8.22
N LEU A 131 -0.52 11.85 7.43
CA LEU A 131 -0.96 12.73 6.35
C LEU A 131 -1.72 13.94 6.88
N THR A 132 -1.40 15.11 6.31
CA THR A 132 -2.22 16.30 6.48
C THR A 132 -3.61 16.07 5.91
N ARG A 133 -4.54 16.94 6.33
CA ARG A 133 -5.93 16.89 5.84
C ARG A 133 -6.01 17.04 4.32
N ASP A 134 -5.18 17.89 3.73
CA ASP A 134 -5.21 18.18 2.30
C ASP A 134 -4.63 17.02 1.50
N GLU A 135 -3.52 16.43 1.93
CA GLU A 135 -2.97 15.19 1.37
C GLU A 135 -3.98 14.05 1.42
N LEU A 136 -4.61 13.83 2.57
CA LEU A 136 -5.61 12.78 2.74
C LEU A 136 -6.82 13.00 1.81
N ASN A 137 -7.31 14.23 1.70
CA ASN A 137 -8.40 14.55 0.79
C ASN A 137 -8.02 14.39 -0.68
N GLY A 138 -6.77 14.69 -1.05
CA GLY A 138 -6.21 14.44 -2.37
C GLY A 138 -6.16 12.96 -2.69
N LEU A 139 -5.56 12.16 -1.81
CA LEU A 139 -5.43 10.72 -1.95
C LEU A 139 -6.80 10.02 -2.06
N LYS A 140 -7.79 10.45 -1.28
CA LYS A 140 -9.15 9.90 -1.32
C LYS A 140 -9.81 10.00 -2.69
N LYS A 141 -9.49 11.04 -3.48
CA LYS A 141 -10.06 11.20 -4.84
C LYS A 141 -9.58 10.12 -5.80
N GLN A 142 -8.44 9.48 -5.49
CA GLN A 142 -7.84 8.42 -6.28
C GLN A 142 -8.26 7.01 -5.81
N CYS A 143 -8.96 6.93 -4.68
CA CYS A 143 -9.35 5.68 -4.04
C CYS A 143 -10.84 5.38 -4.21
N GLU A 144 -11.17 4.09 -4.27
CA GLU A 144 -12.52 3.64 -3.93
C GLU A 144 -12.68 3.62 -2.40
N VAL A 145 -13.71 4.30 -1.88
CA VAL A 145 -13.97 4.32 -0.43
C VAL A 145 -14.75 3.07 -0.04
N LEU A 146 -14.22 2.29 0.90
CA LEU A 146 -14.88 1.13 1.48
C LEU A 146 -15.35 1.45 2.89
N ASP A 147 -16.54 0.95 3.25
CA ASP A 147 -17.02 0.97 4.61
C ASP A 147 -16.31 -0.10 5.45
N ALA A 148 -15.90 0.23 6.68
CA ALA A 148 -15.19 -0.71 7.55
C ALA A 148 -15.95 -2.02 7.78
N ILE A 149 -17.29 -1.95 7.79
CA ILE A 149 -18.18 -3.10 7.94
C ILE A 149 -18.04 -4.08 6.77
N ASP A 150 -17.89 -3.56 5.55
CA ASP A 150 -17.74 -4.36 4.34
C ASP A 150 -16.38 -5.05 4.28
N VAL A 151 -15.39 -4.47 4.97
CA VAL A 151 -14.02 -4.99 5.03
C VAL A 151 -13.85 -6.09 6.08
N ILE A 152 -14.60 -6.06 7.17
CA ILE A 152 -14.43 -7.01 8.29
C ILE A 152 -15.39 -8.21 8.19
N ARG A 153 -16.53 -8.08 7.49
CA ARG A 153 -17.53 -9.15 7.40
C ARG A 153 -17.21 -10.19 6.32
N SER A 154 -16.76 -11.37 6.73
CA SER A 154 -17.11 -12.68 6.15
C SER A 154 -16.87 -13.79 7.16
#